data_AF-D3UX13-F1
#
_entry.id   AF-D3UX13-F1
#
_cell.length_a   1.000
_cell.length_b   1.000
_cell.length_c   1.000
_cell.angle_alpha   90.00
_cell.angle_beta   90.00
_cell.angle_gamma   90.00
#
_symmetry.space_group_name_H-M   'P 1'
#
loop_
_entity.id
_entity.type
_entity.pdbx_description
1 polymer ?
#
loop_
_entity_poly.entity_id
_entity_poly.type
_entity_poly.pdbx_seq_one_letter_code
_entity_poly.pdbx_strand_id
1 'polypeptide(L)' 'MQTDDFWRDYHKMKENGVHFCEEPRQEEYGVVVVFEDIYGNRWDLYQNAVLQ' A
#
# COMPACT_ATOMS: atom_id res chain seq x y z
N MET A 1 -5.46 0.94 -4.86
CA MET A 1 -5.00 2.34 -4.87
C MET A 1 -3.56 2.39 -5.36
N GLN A 2 -3.33 2.95 -6.54
CA GLN A 2 -1.97 3.18 -7.04
C GLN A 2 -1.43 4.51 -6.49
N THR A 3 -0.14 4.58 -6.21
CA THR A 3 0.58 5.79 -5.78
C THR A 3 1.90 5.97 -6.53
N ASP A 4 2.43 7.20 -6.50
CA ASP A 4 3.74 7.61 -7.00
C ASP A 4 4.85 7.48 -5.93
N ASP A 5 4.49 7.42 -4.65
CA ASP A 5 5.40 7.26 -3.52
C ASP A 5 4.74 6.38 -2.44
N PHE A 6 5.06 5.10 -2.52
CA PHE A 6 4.53 4.06 -1.63
C PHE A 6 4.87 4.33 -0.18
N TRP A 7 6.12 4.67 0.13
CA TRP A 7 6.56 4.79 1.53
C TRP A 7 5.97 6.04 2.18
N ARG A 8 5.91 7.16 1.47
CA ARG A 8 5.22 8.38 1.96
C ARG A 8 3.76 8.08 2.32
N ASP A 9 3.03 7.46 1.41
CA ASP A 9 1.59 7.23 1.60
C ASP A 9 1.32 6.10 2.61
N TYR A 10 2.12 5.03 2.61
CA TYR A 10 2.07 3.98 3.63
C TYR A 10 2.27 4.54 5.04
N HIS A 11 3.31 5.36 5.26
CA HIS A 11 3.58 5.95 6.56
C HIS A 11 2.46 6.90 6.98
N LYS A 12 2.00 7.77 6.08
CA LYS A 12 0.87 8.67 6.35
C LYS A 12 -0.40 7.90 6.71
N MET A 13 -0.72 6.82 5.99
CA MET A 13 -1.88 5.98 6.30
C MET A 13 -1.73 5.29 7.66
N LYS A 14 -0.53 4.78 7.97
CA LYS A 14 -0.23 4.13 9.25
C LYS A 14 -0.35 5.11 10.43
N GLU A 15 0.18 6.32 10.29
CA GLU A 15 0.04 7.40 11.29
C GLU A 15 -1.42 7.81 11.52
N ASN A 16 -2.25 7.74 10.48
CA ASN A 16 -3.69 7.99 10.57
C ASN A 16 -4.51 6.77 11.03
N GLY A 17 -3.86 5.68 11.45
CA GLY A 17 -4.52 4.51 12.04
C GLY A 17 -5.18 3.55 11.05
N VAL A 18 -4.79 3.58 9.77
CA VAL A 18 -5.27 2.59 8.80
C VAL A 18 -4.81 1.18 9.20
N HIS A 19 -5.73 0.22 9.14
CA HIS A 19 -5.44 -1.19 9.42
C HIS A 19 -4.81 -1.87 8.18
N PHE A 20 -3.55 -2.27 8.30
CA PHE A 20 -2.87 -3.08 7.31
C PHE A 20 -2.97 -4.57 7.68
N CYS A 21 -3.31 -5.40 6.70
CA CYS A 21 -3.50 -6.83 6.88
C CYS A 21 -2.17 -7.61 6.86
N GLU A 22 -1.10 -6.97 6.42
CA GLU A 22 0.23 -7.57 6.22
C GLU A 22 1.32 -6.48 6.18
N GLU A 23 2.59 -6.89 6.18
CA GLU A 23 3.72 -6.00 5.93
C GLU A 23 3.86 -5.73 4.41
N PRO A 24 4.38 -4.56 4.01
CA PRO A 24 4.69 -4.30 2.61
C PRO A 24 5.60 -5.35 2.00
N ARG A 25 5.28 -5.80 0.78
CA ARG A 25 6.06 -6.76 0.01
C ARG A 25 6.59 -6.14 -1.28
N GLN A 26 7.83 -6.52 -1.63
CA GLN A 26 8.40 -6.23 -2.94
C GLN A 26 8.09 -7.38 -3.88
N GLU A 27 7.59 -7.04 -5.04
CA GLU A 27 7.20 -7.96 -6.11
C GLU A 27 7.88 -7.51 -7.41
N GLU A 28 7.99 -8.38 -8.41
CA GLU A 28 8.60 -8.04 -9.71
C GLU A 28 7.93 -6.84 -10.39
N TYR A 29 6.63 -6.65 -10.14
CA TYR A 29 5.83 -5.58 -10.72
C TYR A 29 5.79 -4.31 -9.86
N GLY A 30 6.29 -4.32 -8.62
CA GLY A 30 6.24 -3.16 -7.75
C GLY A 30 6.25 -3.47 -6.26
N VAL A 31 5.90 -2.47 -5.45
CA VAL A 31 5.71 -2.63 -4.01
C VAL A 31 4.22 -2.54 -3.68
N VAL A 32 3.75 -3.44 -2.83
CA VAL A 32 2.33 -3.58 -2.51
C VAL A 32 2.11 -3.89 -1.03
N VAL A 33 0.99 -3.44 -0.48
CA VAL A 33 0.47 -3.87 0.83
C VAL A 33 -1.05 -3.87 0.83
N VAL A 34 -1.67 -4.86 1.45
CA VAL A 34 -3.12 -4.91 1.64
C VAL A 34 -3.55 -4.15 2.91
N PHE A 35 -4.55 -3.28 2.79
CA PHE A 35 -5.23 -2.62 3.90
C PHE A 35 -6.74 -2.83 3.85
N GLU A 36 -7.40 -2.62 4.99
CA GLU A 36 -8.85 -2.74 5.14
C GLU A 36 -9.51 -1.36 5.31
N ASP A 37 -10.60 -1.08 4.59
CA ASP A 37 -11.41 0.12 4.79
C ASP A 37 -12.41 -0.03 5.95
N ILE A 38 -13.14 1.04 6.29
CA ILE A 38 -14.10 1.05 7.41
C ILE A 38 -15.31 0.12 7.22
N TYR A 39 -15.49 -0.45 6.04
CA TYR A 39 -16.54 -1.41 5.72
C TYR A 39 -16.02 -2.86 5.68
N GLY A 40 -14.74 -3.09 5.94
CA GLY A 40 -14.12 -4.40 5.87
C GLY A 40 -13.65 -4.80 4.46
N ASN A 41 -13.71 -3.91 3.47
CA ASN A 41 -13.19 -4.24 2.14
C ASN A 41 -11.68 -4.15 2.12
N ARG A 42 -11.04 -5.07 1.40
CA ARG A 42 -9.59 -5.13 1.25
C ARG A 42 -9.15 -4.45 -0.03
N TRP A 43 -8.09 -3.66 0.08
CA TRP A 43 -7.52 -2.89 -1.02
C TRP A 43 -6.01 -2.97 -1.00
N ASP A 44 -5.42 -2.97 -2.19
CA ASP A 44 -3.98 -2.82 -2.34
C ASP A 44 -3.60 -1.33 -2.31
N LEU A 45 -2.62 -0.93 -1.51
CA LEU A 45 -1.77 0.22 -1.82
C LEU A 45 -0.62 -0.29 -2.68
N TYR A 46 -0.36 0.34 -3.82
CA TYR A 46 0.57 -0.20 -4.82
C TYR A 46 1.36 0.91 -5.52
N GLN A 47 2.67 0.72 -5.69
CA GLN A 47 3.49 1.51 -6.61
C GLN A 47 4.19 0.60 -7.60
N ASN A 48 4.03 0.91 -8.89
CA ASN A 48 4.66 0.17 -9.98
C ASN A 48 6.19 0.33 -9.96
N ALA A 49 6.92 -0.78 -10.09
CA ALA A 49 8.34 -0.75 -10.42
C ALA A 49 8.48 -0.37 -11.89
N VAL A 50 8.48 0.93 -12.19
CA VAL A 50 8.67 1.41 -13.56
C VAL A 50 9.97 0.81 -14.10
N LEU A 51 9.90 0.05 -15.20
CA LEU A 51 11.07 -0.21 -16.05
C LEU A 51 11.53 1.16 -16.55
N GLN A 52 12.71 1.63 -16.11
CA GLN A 52 13.36 2.78 -16.74
C GLN A 52 13.60 2.51 -18.22
#